data_AF-A0A914LBX3-F1
#
_entry.id   AF-A0A914LBX3-F1
#
_cell.length_a   1.000
_cell.length_b   1.000
_cell.length_c   1.000
_cell.angle_alpha   90.00
_cell.angle_beta   90.00
_cell.angle_gamma   90.00
#
_symmetry.space_group_name_H-M   'P 1'
#
loop_
_entity.id
_entity.type
_entity.pdbx_description
1 polymer ?
#
loop_
_entity_poly.entity_id
_entity_poly.type
_entity_poly.pdbx_seq_one_letter_code
_entity_poly.pdbx_strand_id
1 'polypeptide(L)'
;MARLGPKDRVGPKIFGPKKTRTAQLDKDKPEKMPRPSPDSKTSILILCHMDIYLIIIYPFDCIIFNDVDTYPENDNLLYRCSTDPKYTKHLSVYLERGEYKELYADFVGGVLALTVEQLRKINGYSNDFWGWGGEDDDLNTRVKIANMSFERNKTEISRFKTFKHGTDHGNDPHPCRFKLIGLTKQKYLTDGFSNLNYRVESINYGKLYTHIKVD
;
A
#
# COMPACT_ATOMS: atom_id res chain seq x y z
N MET A 1 52.93 41.09 -28.35
CA MET A 1 53.24 39.70 -28.73
C MET A 1 53.28 38.84 -27.48
N ALA A 2 52.34 37.92 -27.30
CA ALA A 2 52.48 36.67 -26.54
C ALA A 2 51.28 35.77 -26.91
N ARG A 3 51.57 34.51 -27.26
CA ARG A 3 50.71 33.57 -27.97
C ARG A 3 49.84 32.74 -27.01
N LEU A 4 48.62 32.43 -27.43
CA LEU A 4 47.74 31.42 -26.81
C LEU A 4 48.16 30.01 -27.24
N GLY A 5 48.30 29.07 -26.30
CA GLY A 5 48.55 27.63 -26.53
C GLY A 5 47.29 26.77 -26.38
N PRO A 6 47.24 25.55 -26.94
CA PRO A 6 46.00 24.88 -27.35
C PRO A 6 45.41 23.89 -26.35
N LYS A 7 44.09 23.72 -26.47
CA LYS A 7 43.20 22.80 -25.74
C LYS A 7 43.56 21.33 -25.97
N ASP A 8 43.65 20.56 -24.89
CA ASP A 8 43.75 19.10 -24.91
C ASP A 8 42.45 18.46 -25.41
N ARG A 9 42.54 17.74 -26.53
CA ARG A 9 41.51 16.82 -27.06
C ARG A 9 41.93 15.40 -26.74
N VAL A 10 41.18 14.71 -25.88
CA VAL A 10 41.32 13.26 -25.64
C VAL A 10 40.50 12.51 -26.70
N GLY A 11 41.18 11.73 -27.54
CA GLY A 11 40.58 10.87 -28.57
C GLY A 11 40.00 9.56 -28.01
N PRO A 12 39.26 8.79 -28.82
CA PRO A 12 38.45 7.67 -28.38
C PRO A 12 39.29 6.41 -28.11
N LYS A 13 39.12 5.80 -26.93
CA LYS A 13 39.65 4.46 -26.64
C LYS A 13 38.77 3.40 -27.30
N ILE A 14 39.36 2.66 -28.23
CA ILE A 14 38.79 1.50 -28.92
C ILE A 14 38.73 0.35 -27.91
N PHE A 15 37.53 -0.19 -27.63
CA PHE A 15 37.35 -1.43 -26.87
C PHE A 15 36.95 -2.56 -27.83
N GLY A 16 37.74 -3.64 -27.84
CA GLY A 16 37.44 -4.87 -28.59
C GLY A 16 36.22 -5.63 -28.06
N PRO A 17 35.78 -6.70 -28.75
CA PRO A 17 34.50 -7.35 -28.47
C PRO A 17 34.54 -8.05 -27.11
N LYS A 18 33.72 -7.57 -26.17
CA LYS A 18 33.41 -8.30 -24.93
C LYS A 18 32.52 -9.48 -25.28
N LYS A 19 32.99 -10.70 -24.97
CA LYS A 19 32.18 -11.93 -25.04
C LYS A 19 30.91 -11.76 -24.19
N THR A 20 29.75 -11.77 -24.83
CA THR A 20 28.45 -11.88 -24.18
C THR A 20 28.31 -13.28 -23.59
N ARG A 21 28.40 -13.39 -22.26
CA ARG A 21 27.88 -14.54 -21.53
C ARG A 21 26.37 -14.30 -21.39
N THR A 22 25.58 -14.92 -22.25
CA THR A 22 24.13 -15.05 -22.06
C THR A 22 23.89 -15.82 -20.77
N ALA A 23 23.51 -15.13 -19.70
CA ALA A 23 22.89 -15.76 -18.56
C ALA A 23 21.50 -16.23 -19.03
N GLN A 24 21.35 -17.54 -19.24
CA GLN A 24 20.03 -18.15 -19.33
C GLN A 24 19.32 -17.92 -17.99
N LEU A 25 18.29 -17.08 -18.00
CA LEU A 25 17.33 -16.98 -16.91
C LEU A 25 16.60 -18.33 -16.82
N ASP A 26 16.91 -19.05 -15.75
CA ASP A 26 16.21 -20.26 -15.32
C ASP A 26 14.78 -19.85 -14.93
N LYS A 27 13.80 -20.15 -15.81
CA LYS A 27 12.41 -19.68 -15.70
C LYS A 27 11.60 -20.38 -14.60
N ASP A 28 12.17 -21.38 -13.94
CA ASP A 28 11.44 -22.26 -13.01
C ASP A 28 11.83 -22.09 -11.54
N LYS A 29 12.60 -21.05 -11.19
CA LYS A 29 12.80 -20.67 -9.77
C LYS A 29 11.86 -19.53 -9.38
N PRO A 30 11.04 -19.67 -8.31
CA PRO A 30 10.34 -18.54 -7.74
C PRO A 30 11.39 -17.59 -7.19
N GLU A 31 11.67 -16.54 -7.94
CA GLU A 31 12.49 -15.41 -7.50
C GLU A 31 11.81 -14.82 -6.27
N LYS A 32 12.36 -15.10 -5.07
CA LYS A 32 11.89 -14.47 -3.84
C LYS A 32 12.08 -12.97 -4.02
N MET A 33 10.97 -12.24 -4.08
CA MET A 33 11.01 -10.78 -4.21
C MET A 33 11.79 -10.21 -3.01
N PRO A 34 12.70 -9.25 -3.25
CA PRO A 34 13.54 -8.72 -2.20
C PRO A 34 12.68 -8.03 -1.16
N ARG A 35 12.64 -8.60 0.05
CA ARG A 35 12.16 -7.87 1.22
C ARG A 35 13.20 -6.80 1.55
N PRO A 36 12.78 -5.58 1.93
CA PRO A 36 13.73 -4.57 2.38
C PRO A 36 14.46 -5.07 3.65
N SER A 37 15.61 -4.44 3.95
CA SER A 37 16.40 -4.82 5.13
C SER A 37 15.58 -4.63 6.41
N PRO A 38 15.86 -5.40 7.49
CA PRO A 38 15.17 -5.25 8.78
C PRO A 38 15.17 -3.82 9.33
N ASP A 39 16.10 -2.97 8.86
CA ASP A 39 16.26 -1.59 9.27
C ASP A 39 15.34 -0.60 8.51
N SER A 40 14.57 -1.05 7.51
CA SER A 40 13.59 -0.20 6.81
C SER A 40 12.35 -0.03 7.69
N LYS A 41 12.34 1.05 8.45
CA LYS A 41 11.26 1.41 9.36
C LYS A 41 9.94 1.58 8.59
N THR A 42 8.97 0.73 8.95
CA THR A 42 7.53 0.87 8.71
C THR A 42 7.10 0.93 7.24
N SER A 43 6.74 -0.22 6.67
CA SER A 43 5.87 -0.23 5.49
C SER A 43 4.45 0.17 5.91
N ILE A 44 3.80 1.06 5.15
CA ILE A 44 2.38 1.44 5.29
C ILE A 44 1.48 0.20 5.44
N LEU A 45 1.85 -0.86 4.73
CA LEU A 45 1.21 -2.16 4.77
C LEU A 45 1.22 -2.85 6.14
N ILE A 46 2.30 -2.69 6.93
CA ILE A 46 2.36 -3.27 8.27
C ILE A 46 1.20 -2.72 9.09
N LEU A 47 0.97 -1.40 9.05
CA LEU A 47 -0.11 -0.72 9.77
C LEU A 47 -1.52 -1.25 9.41
N CYS A 48 -1.80 -1.52 8.13
CA CYS A 48 -3.08 -2.11 7.71
C CYS A 48 -3.28 -3.58 8.16
N HIS A 49 -2.20 -4.29 8.50
CA HIS A 49 -2.29 -5.64 9.09
C HIS A 49 -2.27 -5.63 10.62
N MET A 50 -1.86 -4.51 11.26
CA MET A 50 -1.78 -4.36 12.73
C MET A 50 -3.12 -4.53 13.43
N ASP A 51 -4.21 -4.31 12.71
CA ASP A 51 -5.55 -4.40 13.25
C ASP A 51 -5.94 -5.83 13.62
N ILE A 52 -5.20 -6.86 13.20
CA ILE A 52 -5.52 -8.27 13.52
C ILE A 52 -5.38 -8.57 15.00
N TYR A 53 -4.38 -8.01 15.70
CA TYR A 53 -4.26 -8.20 17.15
C TYR A 53 -5.49 -7.65 17.88
N LEU A 54 -5.97 -6.47 17.46
CA LEU A 54 -7.16 -5.83 18.01
C LEU A 54 -8.46 -6.54 17.59
N ILE A 55 -8.57 -7.02 16.34
CA ILE A 55 -9.68 -7.86 15.86
C ILE A 55 -9.80 -9.15 16.68
N ILE A 56 -8.68 -9.69 17.18
CA ILE A 56 -8.67 -10.92 17.99
C ILE A 56 -9.06 -10.63 19.45
N ILE A 57 -8.68 -9.46 20.00
CA ILE A 57 -8.82 -9.17 21.43
C ILE A 57 -10.08 -8.38 21.75
N TYR A 58 -10.54 -7.55 20.83
CA TYR A 58 -11.75 -6.76 20.98
C TYR A 58 -12.81 -7.19 19.97
N PRO A 59 -14.09 -7.24 20.38
CA PRO A 59 -15.20 -7.65 19.52
C PRO A 59 -15.61 -6.50 18.59
N PHE A 60 -14.70 -6.04 17.74
CA PHE A 60 -15.03 -5.06 16.70
C PHE A 60 -15.74 -5.76 15.54
N ASP A 61 -16.84 -5.17 15.07
CA ASP A 61 -17.55 -5.66 13.88
C ASP A 61 -17.07 -4.96 12.60
N CYS A 62 -16.50 -3.76 12.75
CA CYS A 62 -16.09 -2.87 11.66
C CYS A 62 -14.70 -2.31 11.91
N ILE A 63 -13.86 -2.36 10.87
CA ILE A 63 -12.49 -1.83 10.87
C ILE A 63 -12.40 -0.73 9.83
N ILE A 64 -11.75 0.37 10.20
CA ILE A 64 -11.55 1.53 9.34
C ILE A 64 -10.05 1.76 9.20
N PHE A 65 -9.55 1.55 7.99
CA PHE A 65 -8.19 1.91 7.61
C PHE A 65 -8.21 3.38 7.23
N ASN A 66 -7.35 4.17 7.87
CA ASN A 66 -7.28 5.61 7.65
C ASN A 66 -5.82 6.04 7.67
N ASP A 67 -5.34 6.58 6.54
CA ASP A 67 -4.04 7.23 6.48
C ASP A 67 -4.00 8.39 7.49
N VAL A 68 -2.99 8.39 8.37
CA VAL A 68 -2.88 9.34 9.50
C VAL A 68 -2.76 10.80 9.04
N ASP A 69 -2.32 11.01 7.82
CA ASP A 69 -2.18 12.32 7.20
C ASP A 69 -3.47 12.76 6.48
N THR A 70 -4.53 11.96 6.44
CA THR A 70 -5.79 12.31 5.77
C THR A 70 -6.91 12.63 6.76
N TYR A 71 -7.75 13.60 6.42
CA TYR A 71 -8.90 13.99 7.24
C TYR A 71 -10.10 14.43 6.38
N PRO A 72 -11.34 14.15 6.82
CA PRO A 72 -12.55 14.53 6.09
C PRO A 72 -12.80 16.04 6.21
N GLU A 73 -13.36 16.65 5.17
CA GLU A 73 -13.77 18.05 5.20
C GLU A 73 -15.20 18.26 5.69
N ASN A 74 -15.95 17.18 5.91
CA ASN A 74 -17.37 17.23 6.25
C ASN A 74 -17.70 16.27 7.41
N ASP A 75 -18.14 16.84 8.54
CA ASP A 75 -18.49 16.09 9.75
C ASP A 75 -19.72 15.18 9.60
N ASN A 76 -20.50 15.34 8.52
CA ASN A 76 -21.60 14.42 8.20
C ASN A 76 -21.13 13.08 7.62
N LEU A 77 -19.84 12.93 7.32
CA LEU A 77 -19.28 11.67 6.86
C LEU A 77 -19.18 10.68 8.02
N LEU A 78 -20.11 9.72 8.07
CA LEU A 78 -20.10 8.68 9.10
C LEU A 78 -19.04 7.61 8.81
N TYR A 79 -18.09 7.50 9.74
CA TYR A 79 -17.05 6.47 9.81
C TYR A 79 -17.65 5.15 10.29
N ARG A 80 -18.20 4.39 9.35
CA ARG A 80 -18.81 3.07 9.58
C ARG A 80 -18.78 2.23 8.32
N CYS A 81 -18.82 0.92 8.50
CA CYS A 81 -18.97 -0.06 7.43
C CYS A 81 -20.33 0.08 6.72
N SER A 82 -20.44 -0.48 5.52
CA SER A 82 -21.74 -0.56 4.84
C SER A 82 -22.70 -1.47 5.61
N THR A 83 -23.99 -1.18 5.52
CA THR A 83 -25.05 -2.02 6.10
C THR A 83 -25.40 -3.22 5.23
N ASP A 84 -25.03 -3.18 3.94
CA ASP A 84 -25.20 -4.30 3.02
C ASP A 84 -23.87 -5.08 2.95
N PRO A 85 -23.85 -6.38 3.31
CA PRO A 85 -22.63 -7.19 3.32
C PRO A 85 -21.99 -7.36 1.95
N LYS A 86 -22.70 -7.09 0.84
CA LYS A 86 -22.13 -7.07 -0.51
C LYS A 86 -21.20 -5.87 -0.76
N TYR A 87 -21.26 -4.86 0.11
CA TYR A 87 -20.49 -3.64 -0.06
C TYR A 87 -19.48 -3.43 1.06
N THR A 88 -18.23 -3.18 0.69
CA THR A 88 -17.24 -2.49 1.53
C THR A 88 -17.41 -0.98 1.33
N LYS A 89 -16.76 -0.13 2.12
CA LYS A 89 -16.92 1.32 1.99
C LYS A 89 -15.61 2.03 1.67
N HIS A 90 -15.64 2.91 0.68
CA HIS A 90 -14.54 3.84 0.41
C HIS A 90 -15.00 5.25 0.79
N LEU A 91 -14.40 5.79 1.84
CA LEU A 91 -14.80 7.05 2.47
C LEU A 91 -14.12 8.24 1.78
N SER A 92 -12.83 8.12 1.42
CA SER A 92 -12.04 9.20 0.81
C SER A 92 -12.06 9.18 -0.71
N VAL A 93 -13.26 9.37 -1.28
CA VAL A 93 -13.49 9.33 -2.74
C VAL A 93 -12.81 10.49 -3.46
N TYR A 94 -12.80 11.68 -2.85
CA TYR A 94 -12.29 12.91 -3.46
C TYR A 94 -11.18 13.52 -2.60
N LEU A 95 -9.93 13.38 -3.03
CA LEU A 95 -8.77 13.96 -2.34
C LEU A 95 -8.44 15.36 -2.90
N GLU A 96 -8.02 16.29 -2.05
CA GLU A 96 -7.55 17.63 -2.46
C GLU A 96 -6.42 17.53 -3.50
N ARG A 97 -5.46 16.61 -3.32
CA ARG A 97 -4.36 16.35 -4.27
C ARG A 97 -4.83 15.87 -5.65
N GLY A 98 -6.06 15.36 -5.74
CA GLY A 98 -6.71 14.95 -6.98
C GLY A 98 -7.67 16.01 -7.52
N GLU A 99 -7.58 17.25 -7.04
CA GLU A 99 -8.52 18.34 -7.35
C GLU A 99 -9.99 17.94 -7.11
N TYR A 100 -10.23 17.10 -6.09
CA TYR A 100 -11.54 16.53 -5.77
C TYR A 100 -12.19 15.77 -6.94
N LYS A 101 -11.38 15.15 -7.79
CA LYS A 101 -11.81 14.19 -8.82
C LYS A 101 -11.41 12.78 -8.40
N GLU A 102 -12.12 11.78 -8.92
CA GLU A 102 -11.67 10.39 -8.78
C GLU A 102 -10.31 10.25 -9.47
N LEU A 103 -9.28 9.81 -8.73
CA LEU A 103 -7.92 9.67 -9.28
C LEU A 103 -7.88 8.68 -10.45
N TYR A 104 -8.59 7.57 -10.31
CA TYR A 104 -8.90 6.59 -11.36
C TYR A 104 -10.09 5.73 -10.91
N ALA A 105 -10.77 5.06 -11.86
CA ALA A 105 -12.03 4.37 -11.60
C ALA A 105 -11.96 3.34 -10.46
N ASP A 106 -10.83 2.67 -10.30
CA ASP A 106 -10.62 1.60 -9.33
C ASP A 106 -9.87 2.04 -8.06
N PHE A 107 -9.64 3.35 -7.88
CA PHE A 107 -8.94 3.87 -6.72
C PHE A 107 -9.69 3.61 -5.41
N VAL A 108 -9.02 3.02 -4.44
CA VAL A 108 -9.56 2.77 -3.09
C VAL A 108 -8.55 3.11 -1.99
N GLY A 109 -7.62 4.04 -2.22
CA GLY A 109 -6.69 4.46 -1.17
C GLY A 109 -7.25 5.54 -0.24
N GLY A 110 -6.51 5.83 0.84
CA GLY A 110 -6.84 6.82 1.85
C GLY A 110 -7.62 6.21 3.03
N VAL A 111 -8.95 6.20 2.92
CA VAL A 111 -9.84 5.79 4.02
C VAL A 111 -10.87 4.77 3.55
N LEU A 112 -10.78 3.57 4.11
CA LEU A 112 -11.62 2.42 3.80
C LEU A 112 -12.27 1.84 5.04
N ALA A 113 -13.48 1.30 4.92
CA ALA A 113 -14.14 0.56 5.98
C ALA A 113 -14.60 -0.82 5.49
N LEU A 114 -14.25 -1.86 6.24
CA LEU A 114 -14.61 -3.25 5.98
C LEU A 114 -15.03 -3.92 7.29
N THR A 115 -16.05 -4.77 7.24
CA THR A 115 -16.39 -5.58 8.41
C THR A 115 -15.30 -6.62 8.67
N VAL A 116 -15.20 -7.10 9.89
CA VAL A 116 -14.26 -8.20 10.21
C VAL A 116 -14.57 -9.45 9.38
N GLU A 117 -15.84 -9.73 9.10
CA GLU A 117 -16.25 -10.82 8.22
C GLU A 117 -15.76 -10.61 6.78
N GLN A 118 -15.91 -9.40 6.24
CA GLN A 118 -15.44 -9.06 4.90
C GLN A 118 -13.91 -9.19 4.80
N LEU A 119 -13.18 -8.70 5.81
CA LEU A 119 -11.73 -8.85 5.89
C LEU A 119 -11.29 -10.31 5.93
N ARG A 120 -11.95 -11.15 6.75
CA ARG A 120 -11.68 -12.59 6.79
C ARG A 120 -11.97 -13.26 5.44
N LYS A 121 -13.06 -12.88 4.77
CA LYS A 121 -13.45 -13.42 3.46
C LYS A 121 -12.41 -13.18 2.38
N ILE A 122 -11.72 -12.03 2.43
CA ILE A 122 -10.67 -11.67 1.46
C ILE A 122 -9.26 -12.01 1.92
N ASN A 123 -9.12 -12.69 3.07
CA ASN A 123 -7.83 -12.96 3.72
C ASN A 123 -7.01 -11.70 4.03
N GLY A 124 -7.67 -10.57 4.33
CA GLY A 124 -7.01 -9.30 4.57
C GLY A 124 -6.27 -8.71 3.37
N TYR A 125 -5.35 -7.78 3.65
CA TYR A 125 -4.41 -7.24 2.67
C TYR A 125 -3.32 -8.27 2.31
N SER A 126 -2.54 -8.00 1.27
CA SER A 126 -1.32 -8.77 0.92
C SER A 126 -0.18 -8.42 1.87
N ASN A 127 0.72 -9.36 2.21
CA ASN A 127 1.93 -9.09 3.00
C ASN A 127 3.15 -8.70 2.14
N ASP A 128 3.01 -8.59 0.82
CA ASP A 128 4.13 -8.45 -0.11
C ASP A 128 4.42 -7.00 -0.56
N PHE A 129 3.56 -6.03 -0.24
CA PHE A 129 3.73 -4.64 -0.66
C PHE A 129 4.61 -3.85 0.32
N TRP A 130 5.93 -3.96 0.16
CA TRP A 130 6.91 -3.22 0.95
C TRP A 130 7.31 -1.90 0.28
N GLY A 131 6.99 -0.76 0.89
CA GLY A 131 7.13 0.57 0.27
C GLY A 131 5.82 1.05 -0.36
N TRP A 132 5.88 2.03 -1.26
CA TRP A 132 4.68 2.75 -1.70
C TRP A 132 3.97 2.13 -2.90
N GLY A 133 2.68 1.85 -2.71
CA GLY A 133 1.66 1.74 -3.75
C GLY A 133 1.40 0.34 -4.30
N GLY A 134 0.11 0.09 -4.56
CA GLY A 134 -0.44 -1.09 -5.22
C GLY A 134 -1.14 -2.05 -4.26
N GLU A 135 -0.97 -1.86 -2.96
CA GLU A 135 -1.66 -2.59 -1.90
C GLU A 135 -3.17 -2.36 -1.89
N ASP A 136 -3.60 -1.12 -2.13
CA ASP A 136 -5.03 -0.78 -2.21
C ASP A 136 -5.66 -1.34 -3.49
N ASP A 137 -4.88 -1.40 -4.58
CA ASP A 137 -5.30 -2.01 -5.85
C ASP A 137 -5.42 -3.54 -5.72
N ASP A 138 -4.50 -4.18 -5.00
CA ASP A 138 -4.58 -5.59 -4.61
C ASP A 138 -5.82 -5.84 -3.76
N LEU A 139 -6.06 -5.04 -2.72
CA LEU A 139 -7.26 -5.13 -1.89
C LEU A 139 -8.54 -5.00 -2.72
N ASN A 140 -8.62 -4.01 -3.62
CA ASN A 140 -9.76 -3.84 -4.52
C ASN A 140 -10.00 -5.10 -5.35
N THR A 141 -8.93 -5.69 -5.86
CA THR A 141 -9.00 -6.94 -6.63
C THR A 141 -9.52 -8.09 -5.77
N ARG A 142 -9.09 -8.22 -4.51
CA ARG A 142 -9.60 -9.24 -3.57
C ARG A 142 -11.09 -9.07 -3.26
N VAL A 143 -11.53 -7.84 -3.00
CA VAL A 143 -12.94 -7.50 -2.77
C VAL A 143 -13.81 -7.92 -3.96
N LYS A 144 -13.36 -7.62 -5.19
CA LYS A 144 -14.03 -8.05 -6.43
C LYS A 144 -14.09 -9.57 -6.57
N ILE A 145 -12.98 -10.29 -6.29
CA ILE A 145 -12.95 -11.77 -6.33
C ILE A 145 -13.96 -12.38 -5.35
N ALA A 146 -14.14 -11.76 -4.19
CA ALA A 146 -15.11 -12.18 -3.18
C ALA A 146 -16.57 -11.79 -3.50
N ASN A 147 -16.85 -11.35 -4.74
CA ASN A 147 -18.15 -10.86 -5.20
C ASN A 147 -18.71 -9.70 -4.34
N MET A 148 -17.82 -8.81 -3.90
CA MET A 148 -18.16 -7.58 -3.19
C MET A 148 -17.70 -6.36 -4.01
N SER A 149 -18.19 -5.17 -3.66
CA SER A 149 -17.80 -3.91 -4.29
C SER A 149 -17.62 -2.80 -3.26
N PHE A 150 -16.88 -1.75 -3.59
CA PHE A 150 -16.84 -0.55 -2.74
C PHE A 150 -18.06 0.35 -3.01
N GLU A 151 -18.87 0.55 -1.98
CA GLU A 151 -19.82 1.65 -1.90
C GLU A 151 -19.04 2.97 -1.78
N ARG A 152 -19.41 3.94 -2.62
CA ARG A 152 -18.80 5.27 -2.67
C ARG A 152 -19.89 6.34 -2.63
N ASN A 153 -19.79 7.26 -1.68
CA ASN A 153 -20.67 8.43 -1.67
C ASN A 153 -20.12 9.50 -2.62
N LYS A 154 -20.67 9.57 -3.83
CA LYS A 154 -20.26 10.50 -4.89
C LYS A 154 -20.83 11.92 -4.69
N THR A 155 -20.63 12.46 -3.50
CA THR A 155 -20.99 13.84 -3.13
C THR A 155 -19.80 14.51 -2.43
N GLU A 156 -19.93 15.80 -2.15
CA GLU A 156 -18.91 16.58 -1.44
C GLU A 156 -18.63 16.08 -0.01
N ILE A 157 -19.52 15.24 0.56
CA ILE A 157 -19.32 14.64 1.89
C ILE A 157 -18.08 13.72 1.94
N SER A 158 -17.66 13.18 0.79
CA SER A 158 -16.48 12.30 0.68
C SER A 158 -15.21 13.05 0.26
N ARG A 159 -15.15 14.36 0.50
CA ARG A 159 -13.94 15.17 0.30
C ARG A 159 -13.00 15.08 1.49
N PHE A 160 -11.72 14.92 1.18
CA PHE A 160 -10.65 14.78 2.14
C PHE A 160 -9.47 15.66 1.77
N LYS A 161 -8.80 16.14 2.80
CA LYS A 161 -7.52 16.84 2.71
C LYS A 161 -6.41 15.98 3.29
N THR A 162 -5.19 16.29 2.85
CA THR A 162 -3.98 15.65 3.34
C THR A 162 -3.12 16.69 4.06
N PHE A 163 -2.65 16.38 5.26
CA PHE A 163 -1.66 17.19 5.95
C PHE A 163 -0.39 17.25 5.11
N LYS A 164 0.19 18.43 4.95
CA LYS A 164 1.44 18.56 4.19
C LYS A 164 2.58 17.93 4.99
N HIS A 165 3.24 16.94 4.41
CA HIS A 165 4.47 16.34 4.93
C HIS A 165 5.60 16.47 3.89
N GLY A 166 6.85 16.28 4.35
CA GLY A 166 8.01 16.23 3.47
C GLY A 166 8.05 14.93 2.66
N THR A 167 9.17 14.66 2.00
CA THR A 167 9.35 13.37 1.30
C THR A 167 9.32 12.21 2.31
N ASP A 168 8.52 11.19 2.02
CA ASP A 168 8.43 9.97 2.84
C ASP A 168 9.65 9.08 2.60
N HIS A 169 10.77 9.47 3.19
CA HIS A 169 12.00 8.70 3.14
C HIS A 169 11.77 7.27 3.67
N GLY A 170 12.07 6.25 2.86
CA GLY A 170 11.83 4.84 3.18
C GLY A 170 10.54 4.27 2.61
N ASN A 171 9.71 5.10 1.97
CA ASN A 171 8.48 4.71 1.29
C ASN A 171 8.63 4.85 -0.24
N ASP A 172 9.77 4.45 -0.78
CA ASP A 172 9.99 4.49 -2.23
C ASP A 172 8.97 3.58 -2.94
N PRO A 173 8.53 3.92 -4.17
CA PRO A 173 7.60 3.10 -4.91
C PRO A 173 8.11 1.67 -5.06
N HIS A 174 7.27 0.68 -4.71
CA HIS A 174 7.69 -0.72 -4.80
C HIS A 174 7.96 -1.07 -6.29
N PRO A 175 9.20 -1.47 -6.66
CA PRO A 175 9.62 -1.57 -8.06
C PRO A 175 8.84 -2.64 -8.85
N CYS A 176 8.29 -3.64 -8.17
CA CYS A 176 7.50 -4.70 -8.77
C CYS A 176 6.00 -4.63 -8.45
N ARG A 177 5.46 -3.48 -8.02
CA ARG A 177 4.05 -3.36 -7.59
C ARG A 177 3.04 -3.86 -8.62
N PHE A 178 3.24 -3.55 -9.90
CA PHE A 178 2.35 -4.02 -10.96
C PHE A 178 2.43 -5.54 -11.18
N LYS A 179 3.60 -6.14 -10.96
CA LYS A 179 3.76 -7.60 -10.98
C LYS A 179 3.03 -8.23 -9.80
N LEU A 180 3.10 -7.63 -8.60
CA LEU A 180 2.36 -8.08 -7.42
C LEU A 180 0.85 -8.03 -7.64
N ILE A 181 0.32 -6.89 -8.12
CA ILE A 181 -1.11 -6.75 -8.47
C ILE A 181 -1.53 -7.81 -9.50
N GLY A 182 -0.67 -8.12 -10.48
CA GLY A 182 -0.93 -9.19 -11.46
C GLY A 182 -1.05 -10.60 -10.84
N LEU A 183 -0.50 -10.81 -9.64
CA LEU A 183 -0.50 -12.09 -8.93
C LEU A 183 -1.63 -12.21 -7.88
N THR A 184 -2.41 -11.15 -7.61
CA THR A 184 -3.44 -11.15 -6.56
C THR A 184 -4.37 -12.35 -6.64
N LYS A 185 -4.95 -12.64 -7.82
CA LYS A 185 -5.87 -13.77 -8.03
C LYS A 185 -5.27 -15.13 -7.66
N GLN A 186 -3.96 -15.29 -7.85
CA GLN A 186 -3.25 -16.54 -7.57
C GLN A 186 -2.86 -16.65 -6.10
N LYS A 187 -2.56 -15.51 -5.45
CA LYS A 187 -1.92 -15.48 -4.13
C LYS A 187 -2.84 -15.16 -2.97
N TYR A 188 -3.99 -14.49 -3.18
CA TYR A 188 -4.75 -13.88 -2.09
C TYR A 188 -5.15 -14.85 -0.96
N LEU A 189 -5.41 -16.14 -1.26
CA LEU A 189 -5.74 -17.14 -0.23
C LEU A 189 -4.52 -17.57 0.62
N THR A 190 -3.31 -17.43 0.06
CA THR A 190 -2.04 -17.86 0.68
C THR A 190 -1.19 -16.69 1.17
N ASP A 191 -1.57 -15.47 0.84
CA ASP A 191 -0.87 -14.23 1.19
C ASP A 191 -1.86 -13.22 1.79
N GLY A 192 -1.78 -13.04 3.10
CA GLY A 192 -2.58 -12.12 3.91
C GLY A 192 -2.70 -12.61 5.35
N PHE A 193 -3.89 -12.62 5.94
CA PHE A 193 -4.08 -13.05 7.34
C PHE A 193 -3.58 -14.47 7.61
N SER A 194 -3.76 -15.37 6.66
CA SER A 194 -3.41 -16.79 6.78
C SER A 194 -1.91 -17.07 6.96
N ASN A 195 -1.04 -16.15 6.53
CA ASN A 195 0.42 -16.30 6.63
C ASN A 195 1.11 -15.07 7.22
N LEU A 196 0.35 -14.16 7.83
CA LEU A 196 0.90 -12.98 8.47
C LEU A 196 1.78 -13.41 9.66
N ASN A 197 3.00 -12.89 9.69
CA ASN A 197 3.97 -13.15 10.74
C ASN A 197 4.52 -11.83 11.28
N TYR A 198 4.21 -11.55 12.54
CA TYR A 198 4.69 -10.38 13.27
C TYR A 198 4.78 -10.70 14.76
N ARG A 199 5.53 -9.91 15.50
CA ARG A 199 5.64 -9.96 16.96
C ARG A 199 5.27 -8.61 17.54
N VAL A 200 4.33 -8.59 18.48
CA VAL A 200 4.04 -7.37 19.25
C VAL A 200 5.21 -7.10 20.20
N GLU A 201 5.85 -5.94 20.02
CA GLU A 201 6.95 -5.48 20.88
C GLU A 201 6.45 -4.70 22.10
N SER A 202 5.44 -3.85 21.91
CA SER A 202 4.85 -3.08 23.01
C SER A 202 3.44 -2.61 22.68
N ILE A 203 2.63 -2.44 23.73
CA ILE A 203 1.29 -1.84 23.66
C ILE A 203 1.26 -0.69 24.67
N ASN A 204 1.03 0.52 24.17
CA ASN A 204 0.97 1.73 24.98
C ASN A 204 -0.43 2.32 24.92
N TYR A 205 -1.13 2.28 26.05
CA TYR A 205 -2.47 2.87 26.18
C TYR A 205 -2.34 4.36 26.46
N GLY A 206 -2.60 5.18 25.45
CA GLY A 206 -2.69 6.63 25.57
C GLY A 206 -4.10 7.07 25.98
N LYS A 207 -4.26 8.38 26.24
CA LYS A 207 -5.58 8.96 26.58
C LYS A 207 -6.57 8.95 25.42
N LEU A 208 -6.06 9.07 24.18
CA LEU A 208 -6.87 9.23 22.95
C LEU A 208 -6.64 8.13 21.92
N TYR A 209 -5.64 7.26 22.13
CA TYR A 209 -5.27 6.21 21.18
C TYR A 209 -4.53 5.09 21.91
N THR A 210 -4.50 3.90 21.31
CA THR A 210 -3.60 2.82 21.69
C THR A 210 -2.53 2.69 20.62
N HIS A 211 -1.25 2.68 21.02
CA HIS A 211 -0.13 2.52 20.11
C HIS A 211 0.48 1.13 20.27
N ILE A 212 0.45 0.37 19.19
CA ILE A 212 0.98 -1.00 19.11
C ILE A 212 2.24 -0.95 18.25
N LYS A 213 3.38 -1.35 18.82
CA LYS A 213 4.65 -1.49 18.10
C LYS A 213 4.88 -2.96 17.78
N VAL A 214 5.29 -3.28 16.56
CA VAL A 214 5.60 -4.65 16.11
C VAL A 214 6.95 -4.76 15.40
N ASP A 215 7.42 -6.00 15.27
CA ASP A 215 8.49 -6.48 14.40
C ASP A 215 7.97 -7.55 13.44
#